data_AF-A0A9D7JQ76-F1
#
_entry.id   AF-A0A9D7JQ76-F1
#
_cell.length_a   1.000
_cell.length_b   1.000
_cell.length_c   1.000
_cell.angle_alpha   90.00
_cell.angle_beta   90.00
_cell.angle_gamma   90.00
#
_symmetry.space_group_name_H-M   'P 1'
#
loop_
_entity.id
_entity.type
_entity.pdbx_description
1 polymer ?
#
loop_
_entity_poly.entity_id
_entity_poly.type
_entity_poly.pdbx_seq_one_letter_code
_entity_poly.pdbx_strand_id
1 'polypeptide(L)' 'MSANFTNDGQWRETETTIPVDQFPAAVIKAIRVKYPQSKIVGGAKIESPGGVLIYEADMDLNGKKSEILLDASGAFVK' A
#
# COMPACT_ATOMS: atom_id res chain seq x y z
N MET A 1 1.43 13.09 3.16
CA MET A 1 1.62 13.00 1.70
C MET A 1 3.04 13.46 1.39
N SER A 2 3.73 12.72 0.54
CA SER A 2 5.07 13.02 0.03
C SER A 2 5.08 12.86 -1.49
N ALA A 3 6.00 13.54 -2.17
CA ALA A 3 6.27 13.34 -3.58
C ALA A 3 7.78 13.25 -3.78
N ASN A 4 8.23 12.16 -4.41
CA ASN A 4 9.63 11.86 -4.63
C ASN A 4 9.99 12.11 -6.10
N PHE A 5 11.16 12.70 -6.32
CA PHE A 5 11.69 13.03 -7.64
C PHE A 5 13.14 12.56 -7.75
N THR A 6 13.59 12.31 -8.96
CA THR A 6 15.01 12.11 -9.26
C THR A 6 15.80 13.42 -9.21
N ASN A 7 17.14 13.32 -9.23
CA ASN A 7 18.03 14.49 -9.27
C ASN A 7 17.84 15.37 -10.53
N ASP A 8 17.32 14.80 -11.62
CA ASP A 8 16.97 15.53 -12.86
C ASP A 8 15.51 16.00 -12.88
N GLY A 9 14.79 15.90 -11.75
CA GLY A 9 13.44 16.44 -11.58
C GLY A 9 12.32 15.58 -12.15
N GLN A 10 12.59 14.35 -12.58
CA GLN A 10 11.55 13.42 -13.02
C GLN A 10 10.77 12.89 -11.82
N TRP A 11 9.44 12.87 -11.94
CA TRP A 11 8.57 12.32 -10.91
C TRP A 11 8.82 10.82 -10.73
N ARG A 12 9.03 10.38 -9.49
CA ARG A 12 9.19 8.96 -9.12
C ARG A 12 7.89 8.41 -8.57
N GLU A 13 7.30 9.10 -7.62
CA GLU A 13 6.06 8.69 -6.98
C GLU A 13 5.45 9.80 -6.14
N THR A 14 4.17 9.67 -5.85
CA THR A 14 3.47 10.40 -4.79
C THR A 14 2.86 9.38 -3.85
N GLU A 15 3.18 9.49 -2.57
CA GLU A 15 2.63 8.64 -1.53
C GLU A 15 1.63 9.45 -0.70
N THR A 16 0.41 8.92 -0.61
CA THR A 16 -0.68 9.52 0.14
C THR A 16 -1.15 8.56 1.20
N THR A 17 -0.92 8.89 2.47
CA THR A 17 -1.49 8.14 3.59
C THR A 17 -3.01 8.09 3.48
N ILE A 18 -3.58 6.89 3.58
CA ILE A 18 -5.01 6.65 3.51
C ILE A 18 -5.48 5.79 4.70
N PRO A 19 -6.70 6.02 5.21
CA PRO A 19 -7.34 5.14 6.17
C PRO A 19 -7.74 3.79 5.52
N VAL A 20 -7.96 2.77 6.37
CA VAL A 20 -8.28 1.39 5.94
C VAL A 20 -9.54 1.30 5.07
N ASP A 21 -10.51 2.18 5.27
CA ASP A 21 -11.78 2.23 4.52
C ASP A 21 -11.63 2.76 3.08
N GLN A 22 -10.47 3.34 2.73
CA GLN A 22 -10.14 3.78 1.38
C GLN A 22 -9.38 2.73 0.56
N PHE A 23 -9.02 1.59 1.15
CA PHE A 23 -8.42 0.49 0.39
C PHE A 23 -9.47 -0.21 -0.47
N PRO A 24 -9.09 -0.68 -1.68
CA PRO A 24 -9.96 -1.55 -2.46
C PRO A 24 -10.34 -2.81 -1.67
N ALA A 25 -11.59 -3.24 -1.82
CA ALA A 25 -12.08 -4.47 -1.18
C ALA A 25 -11.21 -5.70 -1.53
N ALA A 26 -10.65 -5.73 -2.74
CA ALA A 26 -9.75 -6.79 -3.19
C ALA A 26 -8.45 -6.85 -2.38
N VAL A 27 -7.86 -5.70 -2.06
CA VAL A 27 -6.66 -5.59 -1.22
C VAL A 27 -6.94 -6.09 0.20
N ILE A 28 -8.02 -5.61 0.81
CA ILE A 28 -8.44 -6.05 2.16
C ILE A 28 -8.67 -7.57 2.20
N LYS A 29 -9.34 -8.11 1.18
CA LYS A 29 -9.61 -9.55 1.06
C LYS A 29 -8.32 -10.35 0.94
N ALA A 30 -7.41 -9.94 0.05
CA ALA A 30 -6.14 -10.62 -0.18
C ALA A 30 -5.28 -10.69 1.10
N ILE A 31 -5.18 -9.59 1.83
CA ILE A 31 -4.46 -9.52 3.11
C ILE A 31 -5.10 -10.46 4.14
N ARG A 32 -6.42 -10.42 4.33
CA ARG A 32 -7.11 -11.28 5.31
C ARG A 32 -6.96 -12.76 5.01
N VAL A 33 -6.93 -13.16 3.73
CA VAL A 33 -6.71 -14.54 3.33
C VAL A 33 -5.28 -14.99 3.64
N LYS A 34 -4.28 -14.15 3.34
CA LYS A 34 -2.86 -14.48 3.54
C LYS A 34 -2.41 -14.37 5.00
N TYR A 35 -3.00 -13.43 5.74
CA TYR A 35 -2.64 -13.08 7.12
C TYR A 35 -3.89 -13.01 8.02
N PRO A 36 -4.57 -14.14 8.28
CA PRO A 36 -5.89 -14.14 8.94
C PRO A 36 -5.90 -13.62 10.39
N GLN A 37 -4.76 -13.65 11.07
CA GLN A 37 -4.62 -13.17 12.46
C GLN A 37 -4.05 -11.75 12.56
N SER A 38 -3.81 -11.10 11.42
CA SER A 38 -3.23 -9.76 11.37
C SER A 38 -4.28 -8.66 11.51
N LYS A 39 -3.80 -7.45 11.83
CA LYS A 39 -4.61 -6.24 11.79
C LYS A 39 -4.02 -5.26 10.79
N ILE A 40 -4.84 -4.77 9.86
CA ILE A 40 -4.51 -3.61 9.03
C ILE A 40 -4.75 -2.37 9.90
N VAL A 41 -3.72 -1.55 10.09
CA VAL A 41 -3.78 -0.35 10.94
C VAL A 41 -3.84 0.96 10.16
N GLY A 42 -3.58 0.90 8.84
CA GLY A 42 -3.57 2.06 7.94
C GLY A 42 -2.75 1.73 6.70
N GLY A 43 -2.22 2.77 6.07
CA GLY A 43 -1.19 2.66 5.05
C GLY A 43 -1.27 3.80 4.06
N ALA A 44 -0.85 3.55 2.82
CA ALA A 44 -0.75 4.56 1.80
C ALA A 44 -1.18 4.09 0.41
N LYS A 45 -1.59 5.07 -0.40
CA LYS A 45 -1.75 4.95 -1.84
C LYS A 45 -0.49 5.54 -2.49
N ILE A 46 0.21 4.76 -3.29
CA ILE A 46 1.42 5.15 -4.02
C ILE A 46 1.09 5.21 -5.50
N GLU A 47 1.24 6.39 -6.08
CA GLU A 47 1.08 6.65 -7.51
C GLU A 47 2.46 6.86 -8.12
N SER A 48 2.76 6.23 -9.26
CA SER A 48 4.05 6.34 -9.95
C SER A 48 3.87 6.50 -11.47
N PRO A 49 4.92 6.90 -12.22
CA PRO A 49 4.85 7.03 -13.68
C PRO A 49 4.32 5.78 -14.39
N GLY A 50 3.69 5.99 -15.55
CA GLY A 50 3.05 4.91 -16.30
C GLY A 50 1.68 4.50 -15.75
N GLY A 51 1.11 5.26 -14.81
CA GLY A 51 -0.20 4.98 -14.22
C GLY A 51 -0.18 3.82 -13.22
N VAL A 52 0.99 3.52 -12.66
CA VAL A 52 1.15 2.49 -11.65
C VAL A 52 0.50 2.97 -10.35
N LEU A 53 -0.36 2.12 -9.79
CA LEU A 53 -1.06 2.38 -8.54
C LEU A 53 -0.85 1.20 -7.59
N ILE A 54 -0.21 1.48 -6.46
CA ILE A 54 0.10 0.51 -5.41
C ILE A 54 -0.54 0.97 -4.10
N TYR A 55 -0.99 0.00 -3.32
CA TYR A 55 -1.47 0.16 -1.97
C TYR A 55 -0.46 -0.46 -1.01
N GLU A 56 0.09 0.37 -0.14
CA GLU A 56 0.88 -0.07 1.00
C GLU A 56 -0.06 -0.24 2.19
N ALA A 57 -0.12 -1.43 2.75
CA ALA A 57 -0.89 -1.73 3.94
C ALA A 57 0.03 -1.86 5.14
N ASP A 58 -0.18 -1.00 6.14
CA ASP A 58 0.47 -1.10 7.44
C ASP A 58 -0.20 -2.21 8.23
N MET A 59 0.57 -3.25 8.55
CA MET A 59 0.11 -4.44 9.26
C MET A 59 0.71 -4.49 10.66
N ASP A 60 -0.13 -4.85 11.64
CA ASP A 60 0.31 -5.42 12.90
C ASP A 60 0.23 -6.95 12.80
N LEU A 61 1.40 -7.58 12.73
CA LEU A 61 1.60 -9.02 12.72
C LEU A 61 2.11 -9.46 14.09
N ASN A 62 1.19 -9.81 14.99
CA ASN A 62 1.49 -10.29 16.34
C ASN A 62 2.41 -9.33 17.14
N GLY A 63 2.13 -8.03 17.09
CA GLY A 63 2.89 -6.99 17.78
C GLY A 63 4.08 -6.46 16.97
N LYS A 64 4.34 -6.99 15.76
CA LYS A 64 5.38 -6.50 14.86
C LYS A 64 4.74 -5.73 13.70
N LYS A 65 5.18 -4.49 13.48
CA LYS A 65 4.79 -3.70 12.32
C LYS A 65 5.43 -4.25 11.04
N SER A 66 4.68 -4.31 9.96
CA SER A 66 5.15 -4.71 8.63
C SER A 66 4.33 -4.00 7.56
N GLU A 67 4.98 -3.61 6.48
CA GLU A 67 4.33 -3.00 5.31
C GLU A 67 4.18 -4.05 4.22
N ILE A 68 3.00 -4.13 3.62
CA ILE A 68 2.68 -5.07 2.55
C ILE A 68 2.19 -4.30 1.34
N LEU A 69 2.79 -4.54 0.18
CA LEU A 69 2.47 -3.84 -1.07
C LEU A 69 1.57 -4.73 -1.95
N LEU A 70 0.44 -4.16 -2.36
CA LEU A 70 -0.52 -4.80 -3.27
C LEU A 70 -0.94 -3.83 -4.38
N ASP A 71 -1.27 -4.36 -5.55
CA ASP A 71 -1.97 -3.57 -6.57
C ASP A 71 -3.47 -3.45 -6.25
N ALA A 72 -4.21 -2.67 -7.05
CA ALA A 72 -5.65 -2.46 -6.87
C ALA A 72 -6.49 -3.76 -7.00
N SER A 73 -5.95 -4.81 -7.64
CA SER A 73 -6.60 -6.11 -7.78
C SER A 73 -6.37 -7.02 -6.56
N GLY A 74 -5.51 -6.61 -5.62
CA GLY A 74 -5.10 -7.41 -4.47
C GLY A 74 -3.98 -8.40 -4.79
N ALA A 75 -3.27 -8.25 -5.91
CA ALA A 75 -2.07 -9.01 -6.17
C ALA A 75 -0.90 -8.44 -5.36
N PHE A 76 -0.12 -9.31 -4.71
CA PHE A 76 1.06 -8.91 -3.96
C PHE A 76 2.19 -8.55 -4.92
N VAL A 77 2.82 -7.40 -4.70
CA VAL A 77 3.82 -6.84 -5.62
C VAL A 77 5.25 -6.99 -5.08
N LYS A 78 5.39 -7.35 -3.80
CA LYS A 78 6.67 -7.63 -3.13
C LYS A 78 6.55 -8.76 -2.11
#